data_AF-A0A953B2L7-F1
#
_entry.id   AF-A0A953B2L7-F1
#
_cell.length_a   1.000
_cell.length_b   1.000
_cell.length_c   1.000
_cell.angle_alpha   90.00
_cell.angle_beta   90.00
_cell.angle_gamma   90.00
#
_symmetry.space_group_name_H-M   'P 1'
#
loop_
_entity.id
_entity.type
_entity.pdbx_description
1 polymer ?
#
loop_
_entity_poly.entity_id
_entity_poly.type
_entity_poly.pdbx_seq_one_letter_code
_entity_poly.pdbx_strand_id
1 'polypeptide(L)'
;MAEDLTTGLSRMNAADDLPAAGVGGMGARRTTARPPSARYARAGAPGLAQAGPLAPLLPLLPLLPLLAGMAVWAASLSPIDPASLDDMGLVSALPVLGWVPLLLLSAGFCLVAGRPAAPGGQVFLYLAALVVVLHATPILAYGTLRYPWAWKHLGVVDYIERHRSVDPHIRFLAAYHNWPGFFALAASVAELAGIRNLADAARWSPLAFNLLYACVLPLIYARFTRDRRLAATATWIFITGNWIGQDYFSPQAIAFLFYLVLLGLCLGVLARCPPAAAPAGRLARLRTGLARWLSHGVPPPAPAGARRRGGGPVAGGGGRKPR
;
A
#
# COMPACT_ATOMS: atom_id res chain seq x y z
N MET A 1 -19.15 30.56 -17.09
CA MET A 1 -17.73 30.20 -16.89
C MET A 1 -17.62 28.69 -16.73
N ALA A 2 -17.92 27.96 -17.81
CA ALA A 2 -17.84 26.50 -17.92
C ALA A 2 -18.03 26.14 -19.40
N GLU A 3 -17.05 26.46 -20.24
CA GLU A 3 -17.01 26.08 -21.66
C GLU A 3 -15.60 26.35 -22.19
N ASP A 4 -14.60 25.50 -21.88
CA ASP A 4 -13.36 25.45 -22.68
C ASP A 4 -12.38 24.29 -22.37
N LEU A 5 -12.85 23.03 -22.29
CA LEU A 5 -11.95 21.88 -22.07
C LEU A 5 -12.11 20.71 -23.05
N THR A 6 -12.91 20.87 -24.11
CA THR A 6 -13.17 19.81 -25.10
C THR A 6 -12.42 19.95 -26.43
N THR A 7 -11.56 20.96 -26.58
CA THR A 7 -10.94 21.31 -27.88
C THR A 7 -9.46 20.93 -27.99
N GLY A 8 -8.98 20.01 -27.14
CA GLY A 8 -7.55 19.62 -27.09
C GLY A 8 -7.20 18.19 -27.53
N LEU A 9 -8.18 17.31 -27.78
CA LEU A 9 -7.94 15.87 -27.99
C LEU A 9 -8.20 15.37 -29.42
N SER A 10 -8.46 16.26 -30.38
CA SER A 10 -8.82 15.87 -31.76
C SER A 10 -7.71 16.08 -32.81
N ARG A 11 -6.45 16.27 -32.40
CA ARG A 11 -5.31 16.43 -33.32
C ARG A 11 -4.10 15.59 -32.90
N MET A 12 -4.19 14.27 -33.06
CA MET A 12 -2.99 13.41 -33.00
C MET A 12 -3.17 12.02 -33.63
N ASN A 13 -4.05 11.88 -34.63
CA ASN A 13 -4.12 10.68 -35.48
C ASN A 13 -4.06 11.11 -36.94
N ALA A 14 -2.86 11.46 -37.39
CA ALA A 14 -2.57 11.67 -38.80
C ALA A 14 -1.09 11.36 -39.03
N ALA A 15 -0.78 10.07 -39.17
CA ALA A 15 0.41 9.59 -39.86
C ALA A 15 0.16 8.13 -40.29
N ASP A 16 0.58 7.84 -41.51
CA ASP A 16 0.78 6.53 -42.13
C ASP A 16 -0.38 5.94 -42.96
N ASP A 17 -0.57 6.57 -44.12
CA ASP A 17 -0.97 5.90 -45.37
C ASP A 17 0.23 5.15 -45.97
N LEU A 18 0.16 3.82 -46.08
CA LEU A 18 0.93 3.03 -47.06
C LEU A 18 0.08 1.86 -47.60
N PRO A 19 0.16 1.55 -48.91
CA PRO A 19 -0.85 0.76 -49.61
C PRO A 19 -0.69 -0.75 -49.46
N ALA A 20 -1.84 -1.43 -49.55
CA ALA A 20 -1.99 -2.88 -49.59
C ALA A 20 -1.32 -3.50 -50.83
N ALA A 21 -0.45 -4.47 -50.58
CA ALA A 21 0.06 -5.41 -51.58
C ALA A 21 -0.56 -6.80 -51.34
N GLY A 22 -0.97 -7.44 -52.44
CA GLY A 22 -1.93 -8.55 -52.48
C GLY A 22 -1.43 -9.89 -51.95
N VAL A 23 -2.41 -10.68 -51.50
CA VAL A 23 -2.25 -12.07 -51.08
C VAL A 23 -2.39 -12.97 -52.31
N GLY A 24 -1.26 -13.47 -52.81
CA GLY A 24 -1.18 -14.57 -53.77
C GLY A 24 -0.44 -15.74 -53.12
N GLY A 25 -1.12 -16.88 -52.98
CA GLY A 25 -0.54 -18.10 -52.43
C GLY A 25 0.36 -18.83 -53.43
N MET A 26 1.40 -19.49 -52.94
CA MET A 26 1.94 -20.74 -53.52
C MET A 26 2.98 -21.36 -52.58
N GLY A 27 2.88 -22.67 -52.37
CA GLY A 27 4.03 -23.56 -52.61
C GLY A 27 5.05 -23.74 -51.49
N ALA A 28 4.98 -24.91 -50.87
CA ALA A 28 6.00 -25.49 -50.00
C ALA A 28 7.44 -25.41 -50.53
N ARG A 29 8.40 -25.13 -49.63
CA ARG A 29 9.74 -25.72 -49.66
C ARG A 29 10.29 -25.82 -48.23
N ARG A 30 10.46 -27.06 -47.77
CA ARG A 30 11.25 -27.42 -46.59
C ARG A 30 12.71 -27.07 -46.87
N THR A 31 13.25 -26.05 -46.20
CA THR A 31 14.69 -25.82 -46.07
C THR A 31 15.13 -26.29 -44.70
N THR A 32 15.86 -27.40 -44.67
CA THR A 32 16.56 -27.91 -43.48
C THR A 32 17.69 -26.95 -43.13
N ALA A 33 17.42 -25.96 -42.27
CA ALA A 33 18.45 -25.11 -41.70
C ALA A 33 19.24 -25.93 -40.67
N ARG A 34 20.52 -26.22 -40.98
CA ARG A 34 21.52 -26.68 -40.00
C ARG A 34 21.59 -25.64 -38.86
N PRO A 35 21.62 -26.04 -37.58
CA PRO A 35 21.87 -25.09 -36.51
C PRO A 35 23.30 -24.54 -36.67
N PRO A 36 23.51 -23.22 -36.54
CA PRO A 36 24.85 -22.64 -36.56
C PRO A 36 25.63 -23.20 -35.36
N SER A 37 26.84 -23.68 -35.66
CA SER A 37 27.83 -24.17 -34.71
C SER A 37 28.00 -23.21 -33.53
N ALA A 38 27.87 -23.76 -32.33
CA ALA A 38 28.10 -23.10 -31.05
C ALA A 38 29.56 -22.62 -30.91
N ARG A 39 29.91 -21.50 -31.55
CA ARG A 39 31.26 -20.92 -31.50
C ARG A 39 31.35 -19.45 -31.12
N TYR A 40 30.25 -18.81 -30.73
CA TYR A 40 30.30 -17.46 -30.18
C TYR A 40 29.33 -17.30 -29.01
N ALA A 41 29.82 -17.57 -27.79
CA ALA A 41 29.43 -16.88 -26.55
C ALA A 41 30.21 -17.43 -25.34
N ARG A 42 31.55 -17.43 -25.42
CA ARG A 42 32.35 -17.10 -24.24
C ARG A 42 32.73 -15.62 -24.35
N ALA A 43 31.71 -14.76 -24.38
CA ALA A 43 31.92 -13.37 -23.98
C ALA A 43 32.29 -13.44 -22.50
N GLY A 44 33.46 -12.91 -22.16
CA GLY A 44 34.12 -13.09 -20.88
C GLY A 44 33.14 -12.90 -19.72
N ALA A 45 33.20 -13.84 -18.77
CA ALA A 45 32.69 -13.57 -17.44
C ALA A 45 33.31 -12.22 -17.02
N PRO A 46 32.51 -11.19 -16.68
CA PRO A 46 33.07 -9.95 -16.18
C PRO A 46 33.94 -10.35 -15.00
N GLY A 47 35.24 -10.04 -15.11
CA GLY A 47 36.20 -10.34 -14.06
C GLY A 47 35.58 -9.90 -12.75
N LEU A 48 35.51 -10.82 -11.79
CA LEU A 48 35.18 -10.51 -10.40
C LEU A 48 36.20 -9.45 -9.99
N ALA A 49 35.83 -8.18 -10.14
CA ALA A 49 36.60 -7.06 -9.64
C ALA A 49 36.85 -7.42 -8.18
N GLN A 50 38.11 -7.68 -7.83
CA GLN A 50 38.49 -8.07 -6.49
C GLN A 50 37.98 -6.95 -5.59
N ALA A 51 36.88 -7.24 -4.89
CA ALA A 51 36.24 -6.28 -4.03
C ALA A 51 37.29 -5.92 -2.98
N GLY A 52 37.67 -4.64 -2.89
CA GLY A 52 38.70 -4.21 -1.95
C GLY A 52 38.38 -4.69 -0.52
N PRO A 53 39.36 -4.74 0.39
CA PRO A 53 39.20 -5.35 1.71
C PRO A 53 38.03 -4.77 2.54
N LEU A 54 37.55 -3.56 2.19
CA LEU A 54 36.45 -2.86 2.86
C LEU A 54 35.06 -3.10 2.22
N ALA A 55 34.98 -3.73 1.04
CA ALA A 55 33.71 -4.02 0.38
C ALA A 55 32.66 -4.75 1.26
N PRO A 56 33.02 -5.74 2.11
CA PRO A 56 32.04 -6.37 3.00
C PRO A 56 31.52 -5.44 4.12
N LEU A 57 32.21 -4.34 4.41
CA LEU A 57 31.85 -3.39 5.48
C LEU A 57 30.91 -2.27 5.00
N LEU A 58 30.93 -1.93 3.71
CA LEU A 58 30.04 -0.94 3.11
C LEU A 58 28.53 -1.12 3.41
N PRO A 59 27.95 -2.34 3.41
CA PRO A 59 26.55 -2.51 3.78
C PRO A 59 26.27 -2.19 5.26
N LEU A 60 27.27 -2.29 6.13
CA LEU A 60 27.18 -2.02 7.57
C LEU A 60 27.38 -0.55 7.92
N LEU A 61 27.91 0.26 7.01
CA LEU A 61 28.19 1.69 7.25
C LEU A 61 27.01 2.48 7.85
N PRO A 62 25.74 2.26 7.44
CA PRO A 62 24.62 2.96 8.06
C PRO A 62 24.36 2.54 9.51
N LEU A 63 24.85 1.40 9.97
CA LEU A 63 24.70 1.06 11.40
C LEU A 63 25.47 2.04 12.30
N LEU A 64 26.49 2.74 11.78
CA LEU A 64 27.23 3.74 12.55
C LEU A 64 26.35 4.91 13.00
N PRO A 65 25.67 5.68 12.11
CA PRO A 65 24.77 6.74 12.54
C PRO A 65 23.61 6.24 13.40
N LEU A 66 23.13 5.01 13.18
CA LEU A 66 22.12 4.38 14.06
C LEU A 66 22.65 4.23 15.49
N LEU A 67 23.80 3.56 15.66
CA LEU A 67 24.39 3.28 16.98
C LEU A 67 24.84 4.57 17.67
N ALA A 68 25.47 5.48 16.93
CA ALA A 68 25.86 6.80 17.44
C ALA A 68 24.64 7.62 17.87
N GLY A 69 23.58 7.65 17.05
CA GLY A 69 22.34 8.34 17.39
C GLY A 69 21.70 7.81 18.67
N MET A 70 21.64 6.49 18.82
CA MET A 70 21.10 5.85 20.03
C MET A 70 21.97 6.08 21.27
N ALA A 71 23.30 6.06 21.13
CA ALA A 71 24.22 6.33 22.23
C ALA A 71 24.12 7.79 22.69
N VAL A 72 24.08 8.74 21.74
CA VAL A 72 23.91 10.16 22.04
C VAL A 72 22.53 10.42 22.64
N TRP A 73 21.48 9.75 22.17
CA TRP A 73 20.15 9.83 22.75
C TRP A 73 20.16 9.41 24.21
N ALA A 74 20.71 8.23 24.52
CA ALA A 74 20.80 7.74 25.89
C ALA A 74 21.57 8.73 26.79
N ALA A 75 22.69 9.29 26.30
CA ALA A 75 23.44 10.30 27.04
C ALA A 75 22.68 11.63 27.22
N SER A 76 21.80 11.99 26.28
CA SER A 76 21.03 13.25 26.32
C SER A 76 19.86 13.23 27.31
N LEU A 77 19.49 12.06 27.85
CA LEU A 77 18.36 11.93 28.78
C LEU A 77 18.69 12.36 30.21
N SER A 78 19.94 12.17 30.65
CA SER A 78 20.38 12.47 32.02
C SER A 78 20.12 13.92 32.50
N PRO A 79 20.24 14.96 31.65
CA PRO A 79 20.07 16.35 32.08
C PRO A 79 18.62 16.86 32.10
N ILE A 80 17.63 16.07 31.70
CA ILE A 80 16.27 16.58 31.51
C ILE A 80 15.57 16.76 32.86
N ASP A 81 15.39 18.01 33.28
CA ASP A 81 14.60 18.36 34.48
C ASP A 81 13.16 18.72 34.09
N PRO A 82 12.14 17.92 34.47
CA PRO A 82 10.74 18.24 34.21
C PRO A 82 10.26 19.54 34.87
N ALA A 83 10.91 20.02 35.93
CA ALA A 83 10.56 21.27 36.57
C ALA A 83 10.92 22.51 35.73
N SER A 84 11.76 22.33 34.70
CA SER A 84 12.18 23.38 33.77
C SER A 84 11.27 23.55 32.55
N LEU A 85 10.19 22.77 32.44
CA LEU A 85 9.25 22.85 31.32
C LEU A 85 8.49 24.18 31.33
N ASP A 86 8.52 24.88 30.20
CA ASP A 86 7.73 26.09 29.95
C ASP A 86 6.58 25.83 28.95
N ASP A 87 5.98 26.89 28.41
CA ASP A 87 4.87 26.82 27.45
C ASP A 87 5.23 26.05 26.14
N MET A 88 6.51 25.88 25.82
CA MET A 88 6.99 25.10 24.67
C MET A 88 7.16 23.61 24.99
N GLY A 89 6.95 23.21 26.25
CA GLY A 89 7.02 21.84 26.71
C GLY A 89 8.42 21.24 26.61
N LEU A 90 8.53 19.98 26.21
CA LEU A 90 9.82 19.28 26.23
C LEU A 90 10.88 19.91 25.32
N VAL A 91 10.46 20.68 24.31
CA VAL A 91 11.35 21.33 23.34
C VAL A 91 12.29 22.32 24.02
N SER A 92 11.82 23.06 25.03
CA SER A 92 12.63 24.03 25.78
C SER A 92 13.54 23.39 26.82
N ALA A 93 13.12 22.27 27.41
CA ALA A 93 13.89 21.53 28.40
C ALA A 93 14.95 20.58 27.78
N LEU A 94 14.86 20.28 26.48
CA LEU A 94 15.79 19.40 25.79
C LEU A 94 17.15 20.08 25.57
N PRO A 95 18.28 19.51 26.03
CA PRO A 95 19.60 20.02 25.69
C PRO A 95 19.82 19.95 24.18
N VAL A 96 20.73 20.78 23.64
CA VAL A 96 21.10 20.76 22.21
C VAL A 96 21.48 19.33 21.75
N LEU A 97 22.10 18.56 22.64
CA LEU A 97 22.47 17.17 22.40
C LEU A 97 21.26 16.26 22.13
N GLY A 98 20.08 16.57 22.65
CA GLY A 98 18.83 15.83 22.42
C GLY A 98 18.33 15.90 20.97
N TRP A 99 18.79 16.88 20.19
CA TRP A 99 18.44 17.01 18.76
C TRP A 99 19.38 16.23 17.84
N VAL A 100 20.60 15.94 18.29
CA VAL A 100 21.63 15.22 17.51
C VAL A 100 21.18 13.82 17.08
N PRO A 101 20.52 13.00 17.93
CA PRO A 101 19.99 11.70 17.52
C PRO A 101 19.04 11.80 16.33
N LEU A 102 18.16 12.81 16.30
CA LEU A 102 17.21 12.99 15.21
C LEU A 102 17.93 13.28 13.88
N LEU A 103 18.99 14.09 13.92
CA LEU A 103 19.82 14.37 12.74
C LEU A 103 20.57 13.12 12.27
N LEU A 104 21.22 12.39 13.18
CA LEU A 104 21.96 11.15 12.86
C LEU A 104 21.04 10.07 12.30
N LEU A 105 19.87 9.88 12.93
CA LEU A 105 18.88 8.91 12.47
C LEU A 105 18.31 9.30 11.11
N SER A 106 18.01 10.58 10.87
CA SER A 106 17.51 11.07 9.58
C SER A 106 18.55 10.89 8.47
N ALA A 107 19.79 11.30 8.70
CA ALA A 107 20.88 11.14 7.74
C ALA A 107 21.13 9.65 7.42
N GLY A 108 21.20 8.82 8.46
CA GLY A 108 21.37 7.38 8.32
C GLY A 108 20.21 6.70 7.59
N PHE A 109 18.98 7.09 7.88
CA PHE A 109 17.80 6.61 7.17
C PHE A 109 17.85 6.98 5.68
N CYS A 110 18.21 8.22 5.34
CA CYS A 110 18.41 8.64 3.94
C CYS A 110 19.47 7.79 3.23
N LEU A 111 20.56 7.44 3.91
CA LEU A 111 21.60 6.56 3.36
C LEU A 111 21.08 5.13 3.10
N VAL A 112 20.23 4.60 3.99
CA VAL A 112 19.63 3.26 3.81
C VAL A 112 18.55 3.29 2.73
N ALA A 113 17.57 4.19 2.83
CA ALA A 113 16.48 4.33 1.88
C ALA A 113 16.97 4.73 0.47
N GLY A 114 18.14 5.37 0.36
CA GLY A 114 18.82 5.67 -0.89
C GLY A 114 19.39 4.46 -1.65
N ARG A 115 19.42 3.26 -1.05
CA ARG A 115 20.03 2.05 -1.65
C ARG A 115 19.03 1.24 -2.48
N PRO A 116 19.38 0.78 -3.70
CA PRO A 116 18.47 0.00 -4.55
C PRO A 116 18.00 -1.32 -3.92
N ALA A 117 18.87 -1.94 -3.12
CA ALA A 117 18.60 -3.17 -2.39
C ALA A 117 18.77 -2.95 -0.87
N ALA A 118 18.17 -1.88 -0.35
CA ALA A 118 18.18 -1.61 1.09
C ALA A 118 17.64 -2.83 1.87
N PRO A 119 18.42 -3.41 2.80
CA PRO A 119 17.93 -4.52 3.61
C PRO A 119 16.73 -4.05 4.43
N GLY A 120 15.59 -4.75 4.31
CA GLY A 120 14.36 -4.37 5.03
C GLY A 120 14.56 -4.27 6.54
N GLY A 121 15.46 -5.08 7.10
CA GLY A 121 15.84 -5.00 8.52
C GLY A 121 16.50 -3.69 8.91
N GLN A 122 17.39 -3.12 8.07
CA GLN A 122 18.03 -1.83 8.37
C GLN A 122 17.00 -0.68 8.36
N VAL A 123 16.11 -0.67 7.37
CA VAL A 123 15.02 0.32 7.31
C VAL A 123 14.16 0.24 8.57
N PHE A 124 13.78 -0.97 8.97
CA PHE A 124 12.99 -1.18 10.18
C PHE A 124 13.74 -0.73 11.45
N LEU A 125 15.03 -1.02 11.58
CA LEU A 125 15.84 -0.55 12.71
C LEU A 125 15.84 0.97 12.83
N TYR A 126 15.94 1.69 11.71
CA TYR A 126 15.86 3.15 11.71
C TYR A 126 14.48 3.67 12.10
N LEU A 127 13.40 3.07 11.57
CA LEU A 127 12.04 3.43 11.95
C LEU A 127 11.80 3.18 13.45
N ALA A 128 12.23 2.02 13.96
CA ALA A 128 12.12 1.67 15.37
C ALA A 128 12.95 2.62 16.26
N ALA A 129 14.19 2.92 15.87
CA ALA A 129 15.03 3.88 16.59
C ALA A 129 14.40 5.28 16.63
N LEU A 130 13.84 5.76 15.51
CA LEU A 130 13.11 7.02 15.47
C LEU A 130 11.91 7.00 16.43
N VAL A 131 11.12 5.92 16.41
CA VAL A 131 9.98 5.76 17.33
C VAL A 131 10.43 5.77 18.79
N VAL A 132 11.54 5.10 19.11
CA VAL A 132 12.12 5.12 20.47
C VAL A 132 12.52 6.54 20.85
N VAL A 133 13.30 7.24 20.02
CA VAL A 133 13.74 8.60 20.32
C VAL A 133 12.55 9.55 20.48
N LEU A 134 11.52 9.46 19.64
CA LEU A 134 10.37 10.37 19.72
C LEU A 134 9.42 10.07 20.88
N HIS A 135 9.13 8.79 21.14
CA HIS A 135 8.08 8.41 22.09
C HIS A 135 8.63 7.96 23.45
N ALA A 136 9.83 7.39 23.54
CA ALA A 136 10.43 7.04 24.83
C ALA A 136 11.00 8.27 25.57
N THR A 137 11.50 9.29 24.84
CA THR A 137 12.01 10.51 25.47
C THR A 137 11.01 11.18 26.41
N PRO A 138 9.77 11.51 26.00
CA PRO A 138 8.79 12.11 26.93
C PRO A 138 8.40 11.15 28.07
N ILE A 139 8.38 9.83 27.84
CA ILE A 139 8.06 8.84 28.88
C ILE A 139 9.14 8.87 29.98
N LEU A 140 10.40 8.86 29.57
CA LEU A 140 11.56 8.84 30.48
C LEU A 140 11.76 10.20 31.15
N ALA A 141 11.54 11.30 30.42
CA ALA A 141 11.62 12.65 30.97
C ALA A 141 10.53 12.88 32.03
N TYR A 142 9.27 12.64 31.70
CA TYR A 142 8.16 12.99 32.61
C TYR A 142 7.95 11.98 33.74
N GLY A 143 8.35 10.72 33.55
CA GLY A 143 8.15 9.64 34.51
C GLY A 143 6.69 9.23 34.74
N THR A 144 5.72 9.92 34.16
CA THR A 144 4.28 9.72 34.38
C THR A 144 3.50 9.72 33.07
N LEU A 145 2.19 9.50 33.13
CA LEU A 145 1.31 9.59 31.97
C LEU A 145 1.31 11.02 31.42
N ARG A 146 1.77 11.18 30.17
CA ARG A 146 1.81 12.47 29.46
C ARG A 146 0.44 13.14 29.33
N TYR A 147 -0.61 12.36 29.05
CA TYR A 147 -1.93 12.91 28.71
C TYR A 147 -2.90 12.78 29.89
N PRO A 148 -3.52 13.88 30.36
CA PRO A 148 -4.48 13.85 31.46
C PRO A 148 -5.66 12.89 31.23
N TRP A 149 -6.08 12.72 29.97
CA TRP A 149 -7.15 11.79 29.60
C TRP A 149 -6.83 10.33 29.91
N ALA A 150 -5.56 9.94 29.86
CA ALA A 150 -5.13 8.58 30.21
C ALA A 150 -5.46 8.26 31.68
N TRP A 151 -5.32 9.23 32.59
CA TRP A 151 -5.68 9.02 34.01
C TRP A 151 -7.15 8.69 34.21
N LYS A 152 -8.04 9.28 33.39
CA LYS A 152 -9.48 8.95 33.43
C LYS A 152 -9.72 7.51 32.98
N HIS A 153 -9.00 7.05 31.95
CA HIS A 153 -9.06 5.67 31.49
C HIS A 153 -8.61 4.69 32.57
N LEU A 154 -7.51 5.01 33.28
CA LEU A 154 -7.05 4.21 34.41
C LEU A 154 -8.10 4.11 35.51
N GLY A 155 -8.79 5.20 35.83
CA GLY A 155 -9.88 5.19 36.82
C GLY A 155 -11.03 4.25 36.45
N VAL A 156 -11.37 4.14 35.16
CA VAL A 156 -12.39 3.19 34.68
C VAL A 156 -11.90 1.75 34.78
N VAL A 157 -10.62 1.48 34.45
CA VAL A 157 -10.02 0.15 34.60
C VAL A 157 -10.01 -0.27 36.07
N ASP A 158 -9.54 0.61 36.95
CA ASP A 158 -9.48 0.41 38.40
C ASP A 158 -10.88 0.18 39.01
N TYR A 159 -11.91 0.88 38.52
CA TYR A 159 -13.30 0.59 38.89
C TYR A 159 -13.67 -0.85 38.54
N ILE A 160 -13.41 -1.28 37.30
CA ILE A 160 -13.76 -2.63 36.82
C ILE A 160 -12.99 -3.70 37.61
N GLU A 161 -11.71 -3.47 37.93
CA GLU A 161 -10.91 -4.39 38.73
C GLU A 161 -11.48 -4.58 40.14
N ARG A 162 -11.87 -3.49 40.82
CA ARG A 162 -12.42 -3.55 42.19
C ARG A 162 -13.84 -4.09 42.27
N HIS A 163 -14.70 -3.72 41.32
CA HIS A 163 -16.14 -4.05 41.38
C HIS A 163 -16.50 -5.28 40.55
N ARG A 164 -15.60 -5.74 39.68
CA ARG A 164 -15.84 -6.83 38.71
C ARG A 164 -17.08 -6.59 37.85
N SER A 165 -17.42 -5.32 37.63
CA SER A 165 -18.61 -4.87 36.91
C SER A 165 -18.40 -3.49 36.31
N VAL A 166 -19.35 -3.04 35.49
CA VAL A 166 -19.43 -1.68 34.97
C VAL A 166 -20.70 -1.02 35.51
N ASP A 167 -20.70 0.30 35.62
CA ASP A 167 -21.87 1.10 35.99
C ASP A 167 -22.28 2.02 34.83
N PRO A 168 -23.27 1.62 34.00
CA PRO A 168 -23.75 2.43 32.89
C PRO A 168 -24.43 3.75 33.33
N HIS A 169 -24.85 3.86 34.59
CA HIS A 169 -25.59 5.00 35.14
C HIS A 169 -24.73 5.93 35.99
N ILE A 170 -23.42 5.69 36.05
CA ILE A 170 -22.48 6.51 36.80
C ILE A 170 -22.53 7.98 36.34
N ARG A 171 -22.45 8.91 37.30
CA ARG A 171 -22.62 10.34 37.05
C ARG A 171 -21.56 10.95 36.11
N PHE A 172 -20.33 10.47 36.19
CA PHE A 172 -19.20 10.95 35.38
C PHE A 172 -18.58 9.78 34.65
N LEU A 173 -18.00 10.00 33.47
CA LEU A 173 -17.33 8.95 32.69
C LEU A 173 -18.26 7.83 32.20
N ALA A 174 -19.59 8.03 32.23
CA ALA A 174 -20.60 7.05 31.79
C ALA A 174 -20.34 6.50 30.39
N ALA A 175 -19.83 7.32 29.47
CA ALA A 175 -19.50 6.89 28.12
C ALA A 175 -18.51 5.70 28.10
N TYR A 176 -17.54 5.70 29.02
CA TYR A 176 -16.54 4.63 29.12
C TYR A 176 -17.10 3.35 29.75
N HIS A 177 -18.06 3.46 30.67
CA HIS A 177 -18.77 2.30 31.22
C HIS A 177 -19.78 1.69 30.24
N ASN A 178 -20.37 2.51 29.34
CA ASN A 178 -21.27 2.04 28.30
C ASN A 178 -20.55 1.43 27.09
N TRP A 179 -19.26 1.72 26.90
CA TRP A 179 -18.39 1.11 25.88
C TRP A 179 -17.13 0.50 26.54
N PRO A 180 -17.29 -0.54 27.37
CA PRO A 180 -16.25 -0.94 28.31
C PRO A 180 -15.14 -1.81 27.71
N GLY A 181 -15.25 -2.22 26.43
CA GLY A 181 -14.43 -3.27 25.86
C GLY A 181 -12.91 -3.06 26.02
N PHE A 182 -12.43 -1.83 25.78
CA PHE A 182 -11.02 -1.48 26.01
C PHE A 182 -10.62 -1.62 27.48
N PHE A 183 -11.45 -1.09 28.39
CA PHE A 183 -11.14 -1.04 29.82
C PHE A 183 -11.23 -2.41 30.47
N ALA A 184 -12.23 -3.21 30.11
CA ALA A 184 -12.36 -4.59 30.56
C ALA A 184 -11.21 -5.47 30.07
N LEU A 185 -10.77 -5.29 28.81
CA LEU A 185 -9.59 -5.98 28.29
C LEU A 185 -8.33 -5.56 29.06
N ALA A 186 -8.14 -4.26 29.29
CA ALA A 186 -7.00 -3.76 30.04
C ALA A 186 -6.97 -4.30 31.48
N ALA A 187 -8.11 -4.29 32.19
CA ALA A 187 -8.25 -4.89 33.52
C ALA A 187 -7.84 -6.37 33.52
N SER A 188 -8.35 -7.13 32.54
CA SER A 188 -8.07 -8.56 32.42
C SER A 188 -6.58 -8.83 32.15
N VAL A 189 -5.96 -8.04 31.26
CA VAL A 189 -4.53 -8.15 30.96
C VAL A 189 -3.68 -7.77 32.17
N ALA A 190 -4.05 -6.70 32.89
CA ALA A 190 -3.35 -6.27 34.09
C ALA A 190 -3.39 -7.34 35.20
N GLU A 191 -4.56 -7.93 35.43
CA GLU A 191 -4.76 -9.03 36.38
C GLU A 191 -3.94 -10.26 35.98
N LEU A 192 -4.02 -10.70 34.72
CA LEU A 192 -3.29 -11.87 34.20
C LEU A 192 -1.77 -11.69 34.24
N ALA A 193 -1.28 -10.48 33.97
CA ALA A 193 0.14 -10.16 33.97
C ALA A 193 0.68 -9.76 35.37
N GLY A 194 -0.18 -9.72 36.40
CA GLY A 194 0.21 -9.30 37.75
C GLY A 194 0.67 -7.84 37.84
N ILE A 195 0.16 -6.97 36.96
CA ILE A 195 0.52 -5.54 36.93
C ILE A 195 -0.19 -4.82 38.08
N ARG A 196 0.58 -4.42 39.10
CA ARG A 196 0.04 -3.70 40.27
C ARG A 196 -0.15 -2.20 40.02
N ASN A 197 0.69 -1.60 39.17
CA ASN A 197 0.59 -0.20 38.80
C ASN A 197 0.38 -0.08 37.29
N LEU A 198 -0.88 0.05 36.88
CA LEU A 198 -1.21 0.17 35.47
C LEU A 198 -0.65 1.44 34.84
N ALA A 199 -0.43 2.52 35.61
CA ALA A 199 0.16 3.75 35.08
C ALA A 199 1.58 3.55 34.55
N ASP A 200 2.39 2.74 35.25
CA ASP A 200 3.77 2.46 34.85
C ASP A 200 3.86 1.69 33.54
N ALA A 201 2.87 0.83 33.26
CA ALA A 201 2.74 0.13 31.98
C ALA A 201 2.10 1.03 30.92
N ALA A 202 1.00 1.71 31.25
CA ALA A 202 0.20 2.51 30.34
C ALA A 202 0.98 3.69 29.73
N ARG A 203 1.94 4.27 30.46
CA ARG A 203 2.81 5.34 29.90
C ARG A 203 3.62 4.90 28.69
N TRP A 204 3.87 3.59 28.50
CA TRP A 204 4.56 3.05 27.33
C TRP A 204 3.69 2.86 26.09
N SER A 205 2.38 3.13 26.19
CA SER A 205 1.44 2.97 25.07
C SER A 205 1.87 3.73 23.81
N PRO A 206 2.27 5.02 23.86
CA PRO A 206 2.71 5.73 22.66
C PRO A 206 3.85 5.01 21.93
N LEU A 207 4.84 4.52 22.68
CA LEU A 207 5.94 3.77 22.10
C LEU A 207 5.44 2.47 21.44
N ALA A 208 4.63 1.68 22.16
CA ALA A 208 4.11 0.42 21.65
C ALA A 208 3.27 0.60 20.38
N PHE A 209 2.34 1.56 20.38
CA PHE A 209 1.47 1.82 19.22
C PHE A 209 2.26 2.31 18.01
N ASN A 210 3.22 3.22 18.17
CA ASN A 210 4.01 3.70 17.03
C ASN A 210 4.95 2.63 16.46
N LEU A 211 5.45 1.70 17.28
CA LEU A 211 6.17 0.52 16.77
C LEU A 211 5.24 -0.38 15.95
N LEU A 212 4.01 -0.60 16.40
CA LEU A 212 3.01 -1.34 15.65
C LEU A 212 2.63 -0.63 14.35
N TYR A 213 2.51 0.70 14.36
CA TYR A 213 2.28 1.49 13.14
C TYR A 213 3.46 1.35 12.17
N ALA A 214 4.70 1.39 12.66
CA ALA A 214 5.90 1.17 11.84
C ALA A 214 5.93 -0.23 11.19
N CYS A 215 5.29 -1.23 11.79
CA CYS A 215 5.11 -2.56 11.20
C CYS A 215 3.98 -2.61 10.17
N VAL A 216 2.83 -2.01 10.48
CA VAL A 216 1.59 -2.14 9.68
C VAL A 216 1.61 -1.23 8.45
N LEU A 217 2.07 0.01 8.57
CA LEU A 217 2.02 0.99 7.49
C LEU A 217 2.79 0.57 6.22
N PRO A 218 4.02 0.01 6.30
CA PRO A 218 4.70 -0.48 5.11
C PRO A 218 3.91 -1.56 4.35
N LEU A 219 3.13 -2.39 5.05
CA LEU A 219 2.29 -3.43 4.44
C LEU A 219 1.12 -2.84 3.66
N ILE A 220 0.58 -1.70 4.12
CA ILE A 220 -0.45 -0.94 3.43
C ILE A 220 0.15 -0.23 2.23
N TYR A 221 1.26 0.49 2.41
CA TYR A 221 1.90 1.25 1.33
C TYR A 221 2.41 0.36 0.20
N ALA A 222 2.85 -0.86 0.51
CA ALA A 222 3.24 -1.86 -0.49
C ALA A 222 2.10 -2.27 -1.44
N ARG A 223 0.83 -1.91 -1.13
CA ARG A 223 -0.31 -2.11 -2.04
C ARG A 223 -0.42 -1.05 -3.13
N PHE A 224 0.18 0.12 -2.90
CA PHE A 224 0.13 1.26 -3.83
C PHE A 224 1.42 1.44 -4.63
N THR A 225 2.55 0.95 -4.12
CA THR A 225 3.84 1.10 -4.79
C THR A 225 4.71 -0.15 -4.62
N ARG A 226 5.49 -0.46 -5.67
CA ARG A 226 6.58 -1.43 -5.59
C ARG A 226 7.88 -0.82 -5.07
N ASP A 227 7.97 0.50 -5.05
CA ASP A 227 9.11 1.21 -4.53
C ASP A 227 9.10 1.18 -3.00
N ARG A 228 9.96 0.30 -2.45
CA ARG A 228 10.14 0.13 -1.00
C ARG A 228 10.66 1.41 -0.34
N ARG A 229 11.35 2.27 -1.08
CA ARG A 229 11.85 3.55 -0.59
C ARG A 229 10.70 4.50 -0.33
N LEU A 230 9.75 4.59 -1.27
CA LEU A 230 8.55 5.39 -1.11
C LEU A 230 7.73 4.93 0.11
N ALA A 231 7.54 3.61 0.26
CA ALA A 231 6.84 3.05 1.42
C ALA A 231 7.58 3.33 2.75
N ALA A 232 8.91 3.19 2.77
CA ALA A 232 9.72 3.49 3.95
C ALA A 232 9.66 4.98 4.31
N THR A 233 9.83 5.86 3.33
CA THR A 233 9.79 7.32 3.53
C THR A 233 8.40 7.79 3.95
N ALA A 234 7.33 7.23 3.39
CA ALA A 234 5.97 7.53 3.83
C ALA A 234 5.75 7.13 5.31
N THR A 235 6.31 5.99 5.72
CA THR A 235 6.25 5.52 7.12
C THR A 235 7.07 6.44 8.04
N TRP A 236 8.25 6.86 7.61
CA TRP A 236 9.07 7.85 8.32
C TRP A 236 8.30 9.16 8.52
N ILE A 237 7.71 9.71 7.45
CA ILE A 237 6.91 10.94 7.50
C ILE A 237 5.73 10.76 8.47
N PHE A 238 5.01 9.65 8.40
CA PHE A 238 3.91 9.35 9.31
C PHE A 238 4.37 9.42 10.78
N ILE A 239 5.45 8.71 11.12
CA ILE A 239 5.99 8.69 12.50
C ILE A 239 6.38 10.10 12.93
N THR A 240 7.09 10.86 12.08
CA THR A 240 7.49 12.24 12.40
C THR A 240 6.35 13.23 12.50
N GLY A 241 5.22 12.97 11.85
CA GLY A 241 4.06 13.88 11.79
C GLY A 241 2.93 13.52 12.76
N ASN A 242 2.99 12.37 13.42
CA ASN A 242 1.91 11.84 14.25
C ASN A 242 1.88 12.48 15.66
N TRP A 243 1.51 13.76 15.76
CA TRP A 243 1.49 14.52 17.02
C TRP A 243 0.11 14.82 17.60
N ILE A 244 -0.95 14.27 17.02
CA ILE A 244 -2.35 14.48 17.46
C ILE A 244 -2.64 13.82 18.83
N GLY A 245 -1.74 12.96 19.33
CA GLY A 245 -1.96 12.24 20.59
C GLY A 245 -3.05 11.18 20.45
N GLN A 246 -3.00 10.39 19.38
CA GLN A 246 -3.92 9.28 19.13
C GLN A 246 -3.40 7.92 19.63
N ASP A 247 -2.23 7.91 20.26
CA ASP A 247 -1.40 6.75 20.56
C ASP A 247 -1.18 6.54 22.08
N TYR A 248 -1.78 7.37 22.92
CA TYR A 248 -1.78 7.16 24.37
C TYR A 248 -2.71 6.03 24.79
N PHE A 249 -2.59 5.60 26.05
CA PHE A 249 -3.41 4.54 26.64
C PHE A 249 -4.91 4.91 26.58
N SER A 250 -5.59 4.45 25.53
CA SER A 250 -6.94 4.86 25.17
C SER A 250 -7.64 3.87 24.23
N PRO A 251 -8.99 3.85 24.23
CA PRO A 251 -9.75 3.13 23.22
C PRO A 251 -9.43 3.58 21.79
N GLN A 252 -9.16 4.88 21.60
CA GLN A 252 -8.85 5.47 20.29
C GLN A 252 -7.60 4.87 19.67
N ALA A 253 -6.52 4.68 20.45
CA ALA A 253 -5.27 4.11 19.93
C ALA A 253 -5.45 2.70 19.39
N ILE A 254 -6.19 1.84 20.12
CA ILE A 254 -6.53 0.50 19.64
C ILE A 254 -7.43 0.55 18.41
N ALA A 255 -8.46 1.41 18.41
CA ALA A 255 -9.36 1.56 17.28
C ALA A 255 -8.62 1.98 16.01
N PHE A 256 -7.68 2.92 16.12
CA PHE A 256 -6.87 3.37 14.99
C PHE A 256 -5.94 2.26 14.48
N LEU A 257 -5.29 1.50 15.37
CA LEU A 257 -4.49 0.33 14.96
C LEU A 257 -5.35 -0.70 14.22
N PHE A 258 -6.52 -1.05 14.75
CA PHE A 258 -7.43 -2.00 14.11
C PHE A 258 -7.93 -1.48 12.77
N TYR A 259 -8.21 -0.18 12.67
CA TYR A 259 -8.56 0.45 11.42
C TYR A 259 -7.44 0.31 10.37
N LEU A 260 -6.17 0.54 10.75
CA LEU A 260 -5.03 0.34 9.84
C LEU A 260 -4.88 -1.12 9.41
N VAL A 261 -5.01 -2.07 10.34
CA VAL A 261 -4.96 -3.51 10.02
C VAL A 261 -6.09 -3.88 9.07
N LEU A 262 -7.32 -3.45 9.35
CA LEU A 262 -8.48 -3.69 8.50
C LEU A 262 -8.27 -3.09 7.11
N LEU A 263 -7.76 -1.87 7.03
CA LEU A 263 -7.42 -1.22 5.76
C LEU A 263 -6.38 -2.05 4.98
N GLY A 264 -5.34 -2.54 5.65
CA GLY A 264 -4.35 -3.44 5.04
C GLY A 264 -4.92 -4.76 4.55
N LEU A 265 -5.91 -5.33 5.25
CA LEU A 265 -6.62 -6.52 4.82
C LEU A 265 -7.51 -6.24 3.60
N CYS A 266 -8.30 -5.17 3.64
CA CYS A 266 -9.20 -4.74 2.57
C CYS A 266 -8.45 -4.42 1.27
N LEU A 267 -7.29 -3.76 1.37
CA LEU A 267 -6.43 -3.44 0.22
C LEU A 267 -5.53 -4.61 -0.20
N GLY A 268 -5.36 -5.60 0.67
CA GLY A 268 -4.47 -6.73 0.48
C GLY A 268 -5.23 -8.01 0.15
N VAL A 269 -5.31 -8.91 1.12
CA VAL A 269 -5.83 -10.29 0.94
C VAL A 269 -7.29 -10.31 0.53
N LEU A 270 -8.08 -9.35 1.00
CA LEU A 270 -9.52 -9.27 0.70
C LEU A 270 -9.82 -8.51 -0.60
N ALA A 271 -8.82 -7.83 -1.18
CA ALA A 271 -8.98 -7.18 -2.47
C ALA A 271 -9.17 -8.26 -3.54
N ARG A 272 -10.40 -8.42 -4.02
CA ARG A 272 -10.68 -9.27 -5.18
C ARG A 272 -9.96 -8.66 -6.38
N CYS A 273 -8.95 -9.34 -6.93
CA CYS A 273 -8.56 -9.06 -8.30
C CYS A 273 -9.73 -9.48 -9.20
N PRO A 274 -10.31 -8.57 -10.00
CA PRO A 274 -11.15 -9.01 -11.11
C PRO A 274 -10.32 -10.03 -11.90
N PRO A 275 -10.88 -11.21 -12.24
CA PRO A 275 -10.16 -12.12 -13.13
C PRO A 275 -9.75 -11.30 -14.34
N ALA A 276 -8.44 -11.27 -14.61
CA ALA A 276 -7.86 -10.55 -15.75
C ALA A 276 -8.79 -10.79 -16.94
N ALA A 277 -9.37 -9.72 -17.47
CA ALA A 277 -10.43 -9.81 -18.47
C ALA A 277 -10.03 -10.87 -19.49
N ALA A 278 -10.74 -12.01 -19.47
CA ALA A 278 -10.41 -13.14 -20.33
C ALA A 278 -10.27 -12.59 -21.76
N PRO A 279 -9.17 -12.88 -22.46
CA PRO A 279 -8.78 -12.16 -23.67
C PRO A 279 -9.95 -12.19 -24.65
N ALA A 280 -10.62 -11.05 -24.83
CA ALA A 280 -11.63 -10.65 -25.83
C ALA A 280 -12.53 -11.73 -26.49
N GLY A 281 -12.70 -12.90 -25.87
CA GLY A 281 -13.30 -14.08 -26.50
C GLY A 281 -14.76 -14.23 -26.15
N ARG A 282 -15.25 -13.54 -25.10
CA ARG A 282 -16.64 -13.66 -24.65
C ARG A 282 -17.59 -12.79 -25.50
N LEU A 283 -17.16 -11.58 -25.88
CA LEU A 283 -17.86 -10.73 -26.84
C LEU A 283 -17.75 -11.25 -28.29
N ALA A 284 -16.61 -11.84 -28.68
CA ALA A 284 -16.48 -12.52 -29.97
C ALA A 284 -17.37 -13.77 -30.09
N ARG A 285 -17.54 -14.53 -29.00
CA ARG A 285 -18.50 -15.67 -28.93
C ARG A 285 -19.96 -15.23 -28.97
N LEU A 286 -20.30 -14.09 -28.35
CA LEU A 286 -21.64 -13.51 -28.44
C LEU A 286 -21.95 -12.96 -29.83
N ARG A 287 -20.99 -12.28 -30.49
CA ARG A 287 -21.13 -11.81 -31.88
C ARG A 287 -21.24 -12.95 -32.88
N THR A 288 -20.46 -14.02 -32.69
CA THR A 288 -20.56 -15.22 -33.56
C THR A 288 -21.82 -16.02 -33.31
N GLY A 289 -22.35 -16.07 -32.08
CA GLY A 289 -23.65 -16.67 -31.78
C GLY A 289 -24.82 -15.93 -32.41
N LEU A 290 -24.83 -14.59 -32.31
CA LEU A 290 -25.87 -13.74 -32.89
C LEU A 290 -25.82 -13.74 -34.44
N ALA A 291 -24.62 -13.70 -35.03
CA ALA A 291 -24.46 -13.80 -36.49
C ALA A 291 -24.91 -15.16 -37.04
N ARG A 292 -24.70 -16.25 -36.29
CA ARG A 292 -25.17 -17.60 -36.66
C ARG A 292 -26.69 -17.70 -36.53
N TRP A 293 -27.28 -17.11 -35.49
CA TRP A 293 -28.73 -17.07 -35.30
C TRP A 293 -29.44 -16.22 -36.37
N LEU A 294 -28.88 -15.07 -36.75
CA LEU A 294 -29.42 -14.22 -37.81
C LEU A 294 -29.31 -14.84 -39.22
N SER A 295 -28.37 -15.78 -39.42
CA SER A 295 -28.22 -16.51 -40.69
C SER A 295 -29.07 -17.79 -40.77
N HIS A 296 -29.71 -18.21 -39.68
CA HIS A 296 -30.61 -19.37 -39.67
C HIS A 296 -32.00 -19.12 -40.27
N GLY A 297 -32.31 -17.89 -40.73
CA GLY A 297 -33.60 -17.53 -41.32
C GLY A 297 -33.59 -17.28 -42.84
N VAL A 298 -32.44 -17.38 -43.51
CA VAL A 298 -32.35 -17.08 -44.95
C VAL A 298 -32.18 -18.41 -45.72
N PRO A 299 -33.24 -18.97 -46.33
CA PRO A 299 -33.07 -20.08 -47.24
C PRO A 299 -32.17 -19.64 -48.42
N PRO A 300 -31.25 -20.50 -48.89
CA PRO A 300 -30.39 -20.16 -50.02
C PRO A 300 -31.24 -19.82 -51.24
N PRO A 301 -30.90 -18.78 -52.02
CA PRO A 301 -31.62 -18.47 -53.24
C PRO A 301 -31.60 -19.68 -54.17
N ALA A 302 -32.79 -20.06 -54.66
CA ALA A 302 -32.95 -21.14 -55.61
C ALA A 302 -32.05 -20.89 -56.85
N PRO A 303 -31.43 -21.94 -57.42
CA PRO A 303 -30.62 -21.77 -58.61
C PRO A 303 -31.50 -21.26 -59.74
N ALA A 304 -31.22 -20.05 -60.23
CA ALA A 304 -31.79 -19.54 -61.47
C ALA A 304 -31.25 -20.41 -62.62
N GLY A 305 -32.05 -21.41 -62.97
CA GLY A 305 -31.79 -22.31 -64.08
C GLY A 305 -31.61 -21.53 -65.36
N ALA A 306 -30.47 -21.77 -66.02
CA ALA A 306 -30.26 -21.43 -67.41
C ALA A 306 -31.41 -21.98 -68.26
N ARG A 307 -32.19 -21.11 -68.89
CA ARG A 307 -33.02 -21.48 -70.05
C ARG A 307 -32.67 -20.62 -71.25
N ARG A 308 -31.79 -21.24 -72.03
CA ARG A 308 -31.63 -21.23 -73.49
C ARG A 308 -32.59 -20.37 -74.32
N ARG A 309 -31.97 -19.61 -75.22
CA ARG A 309 -32.47 -19.13 -76.52
C ARG A 309 -33.28 -20.21 -77.29
N GLY A 310 -34.33 -19.78 -78.01
CA GLY A 310 -34.74 -20.42 -79.26
C GLY A 310 -36.21 -20.25 -79.67
N GLY A 311 -36.46 -19.54 -80.79
CA GLY A 311 -37.64 -19.60 -81.68
C GLY A 311 -38.93 -18.98 -81.13
N GLY A 312 -39.61 -18.01 -81.74
CA GLY A 312 -40.04 -17.85 -83.14
C GLY A 312 -41.56 -17.50 -83.09
N PRO A 313 -42.09 -16.61 -83.95
CA PRO A 313 -43.34 -15.87 -83.68
C PRO A 313 -44.60 -16.59 -84.21
N VAL A 314 -45.80 -16.14 -83.81
CA VAL A 314 -47.01 -15.97 -84.66
C VAL A 314 -48.24 -15.47 -83.84
N ALA A 315 -48.73 -14.32 -84.31
CA ALA A 315 -50.10 -13.80 -84.51
C ALA A 315 -51.32 -14.10 -83.61
N GLY A 316 -52.11 -13.03 -83.44
CA GLY A 316 -53.59 -13.03 -83.38
C GLY A 316 -54.17 -13.18 -81.98
N GLY A 317 -55.13 -12.39 -81.51
CA GLY A 317 -56.05 -11.44 -82.13
C GLY A 317 -57.31 -11.41 -81.26
N GLY A 318 -57.95 -10.25 -81.13
CA GLY A 318 -59.27 -10.06 -80.51
C GLY A 318 -59.27 -10.18 -78.97
N GLY A 319 -59.82 -9.28 -78.17
CA GLY A 319 -61.02 -8.49 -78.40
C GLY A 319 -62.06 -8.87 -77.33
N ARG A 320 -62.65 -7.84 -76.70
CA ARG A 320 -63.91 -7.80 -75.92
C ARG A 320 -63.91 -8.05 -74.39
N LYS A 321 -64.22 -6.94 -73.68
CA LYS A 321 -65.19 -6.77 -72.55
C LYS A 321 -66.46 -7.64 -72.70
N PRO A 322 -67.39 -7.82 -71.72
CA PRO A 322 -67.75 -6.99 -70.53
C PRO A 322 -67.95 -7.88 -69.26
N ARG A 323 -68.42 -7.47 -68.07
CA ARG A 323 -69.25 -6.40 -67.53
C ARG A 323 -68.74 -6.02 -66.14
#